data_AF-A0A2V7V3U3-F1
#
_entry.id   AF-A0A2V7V3U3-F1
#
_cell.length_a   1.000
_cell.length_b   1.000
_cell.length_c   1.000
_cell.angle_alpha   90.00
_cell.angle_beta   90.00
_cell.angle_gamma   90.00
#
_symmetry.space_group_name_H-M   'P 1'
#
loop_
_entity.id
_entity.type
_entity.pdbx_description
1 polymer ?
#
loop_
_entity_poly.entity_id
_entity_poly.type
_entity_poly.pdbx_seq_one_letter_code
_entity_poly.pdbx_strand_id
1 'polypeptide(L)'
;MLLGFRRPDALRIEIPGTTGPRLVAVTKDGALEAVFPADRAIFRGRADAADLEALLGVGLAPGELIDLLVGVPSPRLRSYQARWGAALPREITAVLPDGSRLRATVDEAEADLPLPDAAFVAPGHDAFREVDAAEARRLWGGR
;
A
#
# COMPACT_ATOMS: atom_id res chain seq x y z
N MET A 1 0.43 -7.79 8.50
CA MET A 1 0.20 -6.60 7.66
C MET A 1 -1.31 -6.44 7.55
N LEU A 2 -1.81 -5.22 7.66
CA LEU A 2 -3.22 -4.91 7.44
C LEU A 2 -3.34 -4.07 6.17
N LEU A 3 -4.38 -4.33 5.38
CA LEU A 3 -4.67 -3.56 4.18
C LEU A 3 -6.17 -3.21 4.18
N GLY A 4 -6.48 -1.93 4.01
CA GLY A 4 -7.83 -1.44 3.80
C GLY A 4 -7.88 -0.59 2.53
N PHE A 5 -8.96 -0.65 1.77
CA PHE A 5 -9.11 0.15 0.57
C PHE A 5 -10.56 0.53 0.30
N ARG A 6 -10.73 1.60 -0.47
CA ARG A 6 -12.00 2.02 -1.04
C ARG A 6 -11.72 2.59 -2.42
N ARG A 7 -12.39 2.03 -3.43
CA ARG A 7 -12.24 2.49 -4.81
C ARG A 7 -12.69 3.96 -4.96
N PRO A 8 -12.09 4.73 -5.88
CA PRO A 8 -11.08 4.27 -6.84
C PRO A 8 -9.64 4.23 -6.30
N ASP A 9 -9.27 5.02 -5.30
CA ASP A 9 -7.86 5.33 -5.00
C ASP A 9 -7.51 5.44 -3.51
N ALA A 10 -8.47 5.22 -2.61
CA ALA A 10 -8.21 5.28 -1.18
C ALA A 10 -7.62 3.94 -0.71
N LEU A 11 -6.37 3.94 -0.27
CA LEU A 11 -5.64 2.76 0.17
C LEU A 11 -4.98 3.04 1.51
N ARG A 12 -4.97 2.06 2.40
CA ARG A 12 -4.21 2.05 3.64
C ARG A 12 -3.45 0.75 3.74
N ILE A 13 -2.15 0.84 3.93
CA ILE A 13 -1.26 -0.29 4.21
C ILE A 13 -0.65 -0.03 5.58
N GLU A 14 -0.88 -0.94 6.51
CA GLU A 14 -0.20 -0.94 7.80
C GLU A 14 0.71 -2.15 7.93
N ILE A 15 1.96 -1.89 8.29
CA ILE A 15 2.94 -2.93 8.47
C ILE A 15 3.30 -2.97 9.95
N PRO A 16 3.03 -4.09 10.65
CA PRO A 16 3.29 -4.19 12.07
C PRO A 16 4.79 -4.13 12.35
N GLY A 17 5.13 -3.49 13.47
CA GLY A 17 6.42 -3.55 14.16
C GLY A 17 6.25 -4.15 15.55
N THR A 18 7.28 -4.06 16.39
CA THR A 18 7.30 -4.67 17.73
C THR A 18 6.34 -4.00 18.72
N THR A 19 6.15 -2.69 18.62
CA THR A 19 5.38 -1.88 19.59
C THR A 19 4.20 -1.14 18.96
N GLY A 20 3.80 -1.51 17.74
CA GLY A 20 2.81 -0.80 16.92
C GLY A 20 3.18 -0.85 15.44
N PRO A 21 2.48 -0.13 14.55
CA PRO A 21 2.84 -0.12 13.14
C PRO A 21 4.22 0.53 12.94
N ARG A 22 5.10 -0.13 12.20
CA ARG A 22 6.39 0.44 11.76
C ARG A 22 6.24 1.33 10.53
N LEU A 23 5.21 1.06 9.72
CA LEU A 23 4.82 1.85 8.56
C LEU A 23 3.30 1.93 8.50
N VAL A 24 2.78 3.12 8.27
CA VAL A 24 1.42 3.36 7.82
C VAL A 24 1.48 4.19 6.54
N ALA A 25 1.18 3.57 5.40
CA ALA A 25 1.09 4.26 4.12
C ALA A 25 -0.38 4.42 3.72
N VAL A 26 -0.77 5.64 3.35
CA VAL A 26 -2.12 5.98 2.96
C VAL A 26 -2.10 6.72 1.63
N THR A 27 -3.00 6.35 0.72
CA THR A 27 -3.31 7.15 -0.46
C THR A 27 -4.75 7.60 -0.43
N LYS A 28 -5.01 8.85 -0.84
CA LYS A 28 -6.34 9.42 -1.03
C LYS A 28 -6.23 10.74 -1.79
N ASP A 29 -7.19 11.04 -2.67
CA ASP A 29 -7.30 12.34 -3.37
C ASP A 29 -6.01 12.72 -4.12
N GLY A 30 -5.33 11.73 -4.72
CA GLY A 30 -4.08 11.95 -5.46
C GLY A 30 -2.82 12.11 -4.60
N ALA A 31 -2.92 12.05 -3.26
CA ALA A 31 -1.79 12.15 -2.35
C ALA A 31 -1.38 10.78 -1.78
N LEU A 32 -0.08 10.61 -1.52
CA LEU A 32 0.50 9.50 -0.76
C LEU A 32 1.18 10.06 0.49
N GLU A 33 0.80 9.58 1.66
CA GLU A 33 1.52 9.84 2.91
C GLU A 33 1.99 8.53 3.52
N ALA A 34 3.26 8.48 3.93
CA ALA A 34 3.83 7.32 4.61
C ALA A 34 4.45 7.75 5.94
N VAL A 35 3.87 7.27 7.03
CA VAL A 35 4.27 7.59 8.40
C VAL A 35 5.11 6.45 8.96
N PHE A 36 6.24 6.82 9.56
CA PHE A 36 7.17 5.94 10.27
C PHE A 36 7.16 6.32 11.75
N PRO A 37 6.25 5.74 12.58
CA PRO A 37 6.02 6.22 13.93
C PRO A 37 7.25 6.13 14.84
N ALA A 38 8.02 5.04 14.73
CA ALA A 38 9.22 4.81 15.54
C ALA A 38 10.32 5.86 15.26
N ASP A 39 10.42 6.32 14.02
CA ASP A 39 11.41 7.30 13.56
C ASP A 39 10.92 8.74 13.60
N ARG A 40 9.65 8.93 14.00
CA ARG A 40 8.93 10.21 13.99
C ARG A 40 9.10 10.91 12.64
N ALA A 41 8.94 10.15 11.56
CA ALA A 41 9.16 10.61 10.20
C ALA A 41 7.90 10.45 9.34
N ILE A 42 7.75 11.34 8.37
CA ILE A 42 6.68 11.30 7.38
C ILE A 42 7.24 11.55 5.98
N PHE A 43 6.87 10.72 5.03
CA PHE A 43 7.07 10.97 3.61
C PHE A 43 5.76 11.45 2.99
N ARG A 44 5.85 12.44 2.11
CA ARG A 44 4.73 12.97 1.33
C ARG A 44 5.06 12.88 -0.15
N GLY A 45 4.16 12.29 -0.92
CA GLY A 45 4.27 12.11 -2.35
C GLY A 45 2.91 12.14 -3.04
N ARG A 46 2.89 11.73 -4.29
CA ARG A 46 1.71 11.61 -5.14
C ARG A 46 1.23 10.16 -5.14
N ALA A 47 -0.08 9.97 -5.27
CA ALA A 47 -0.71 8.66 -5.39
C ALA A 47 -0.54 8.09 -6.80
N ASP A 48 0.71 7.91 -7.25
CA ASP A 48 1.03 7.38 -8.57
C ASP A 48 2.00 6.20 -8.51
N ALA A 49 2.20 5.54 -9.65
CA ALA A 49 3.06 4.36 -9.74
C ALA A 49 4.52 4.66 -9.38
N ALA A 50 5.03 5.87 -9.66
CA ALA A 50 6.43 6.20 -9.44
C ALA A 50 6.72 6.37 -7.94
N ASP A 51 5.86 7.08 -7.21
CA ASP A 51 6.05 7.30 -5.77
C ASP A 51 5.72 6.03 -4.97
N LEU A 52 4.77 5.20 -5.41
CA LEU A 52 4.54 3.87 -4.83
C LEU A 52 5.73 2.93 -5.08
N GLU A 53 6.34 2.98 -6.26
CA GLU A 53 7.55 2.21 -6.57
C GLU A 53 8.73 2.67 -5.69
N ALA A 54 8.94 3.99 -5.61
CA ALA A 54 10.01 4.56 -4.81
C ALA A 54 9.87 4.24 -3.31
N LEU A 55 8.65 4.16 -2.78
CA LEU A 55 8.39 3.83 -1.38
C LEU A 55 8.37 2.32 -1.13
N LEU A 56 7.46 1.61 -1.81
CA LEU A 56 7.10 0.21 -1.53
C LEU A 56 7.76 -0.78 -2.50
N GLY A 57 8.26 -0.33 -3.64
CA GLY A 57 8.75 -1.21 -4.71
C GLY A 57 7.62 -1.80 -5.55
N VAL A 58 6.48 -1.11 -5.62
CA VAL A 58 5.30 -1.52 -6.38
C VAL A 58 5.09 -0.53 -7.53
N GLY A 59 5.45 -0.92 -8.75
CA GLY A 59 5.32 -0.11 -9.98
C GLY A 59 3.89 0.05 -10.52
N LEU A 60 2.89 0.17 -9.64
CA LEU A 60 1.48 0.32 -9.97
C LEU A 60 0.89 1.52 -9.22
N ALA A 61 -0.04 2.24 -9.87
CA ALA A 61 -0.80 3.26 -9.17
C ALA A 61 -1.74 2.64 -8.12
N PRO A 62 -2.19 3.39 -7.10
CA PRO A 62 -3.04 2.84 -6.04
C PRO A 62 -4.32 2.19 -6.56
N GLY A 63 -4.98 2.78 -7.56
CA GLY A 63 -6.16 2.18 -8.19
C GLY A 63 -5.87 0.85 -8.87
N GLU A 64 -4.72 0.73 -9.56
CA GLU A 64 -4.29 -0.54 -10.17
C GLU A 64 -3.97 -1.60 -9.11
N LEU A 65 -3.39 -1.20 -7.98
CA LEU A 65 -3.13 -2.09 -6.86
C LEU A 65 -4.44 -2.55 -6.20
N ILE A 66 -5.40 -1.65 -6.02
CA ILE A 66 -6.74 -1.99 -5.51
C ILE A 66 -7.44 -2.97 -6.46
N ASP A 67 -7.43 -2.71 -7.77
CA ASP A 67 -8.00 -3.59 -8.78
C ASP A 67 -7.39 -4.99 -8.72
N LEU A 68 -6.06 -5.08 -8.58
CA LEU A 68 -5.34 -6.34 -8.38
C LEU A 68 -5.86 -7.14 -7.18
N LEU A 69 -6.09 -6.44 -6.06
CA LEU A 69 -6.56 -7.02 -4.79
C LEU A 69 -8.00 -7.51 -4.88
N VAL A 70 -8.80 -6.99 -5.80
CA VAL A 70 -10.19 -7.46 -6.05
C VAL A 70 -10.30 -8.38 -7.26
N GLY A 71 -9.20 -8.85 -7.83
CA GLY A 71 -9.23 -9.83 -8.91
C GLY A 71 -9.13 -9.28 -10.33
N VAL A 72 -8.94 -7.96 -10.49
CA VAL A 72 -8.90 -7.27 -11.78
C VAL A 72 -7.44 -6.94 -12.13
N PRO A 73 -6.81 -7.64 -13.08
CA PRO A 73 -5.42 -7.37 -13.42
C PRO A 73 -5.29 -6.04 -14.19
N SER A 74 -4.26 -5.25 -13.85
CA SER A 74 -3.84 -4.14 -14.72
C SER A 74 -3.32 -4.68 -16.06
N PRO A 75 -3.66 -4.03 -17.20
CA PRO A 75 -3.15 -4.42 -18.52
C PRO A 75 -1.63 -4.26 -18.67
N ARG A 76 -0.98 -3.55 -17.74
CA ARG A 76 0.47 -3.37 -17.73
C ARG A 76 1.22 -4.55 -17.12
N LEU A 77 0.53 -5.46 -16.44
CA LEU A 77 1.14 -6.64 -15.83
C LEU A 77 1.62 -7.62 -16.90
N ARG A 78 2.80 -8.19 -16.67
CA ARG A 78 3.35 -9.23 -17.56
C ARG A 78 2.68 -10.58 -17.32
N SER A 79 2.29 -10.84 -16.08
CA SER A 79 1.46 -11.98 -15.72
C SER A 79 0.69 -11.69 -14.44
N TYR A 80 -0.46 -12.35 -14.30
CA TYR A 80 -1.30 -12.30 -13.12
C TYR A 80 -1.95 -13.66 -12.90
N GLN A 81 -1.86 -14.14 -11.67
CA GLN A 81 -2.53 -15.34 -11.21
C GLN A 81 -3.13 -15.05 -9.84
N ALA A 82 -4.39 -15.45 -9.66
CA ALA A 82 -5.07 -15.36 -8.39
C ALA A 82 -5.72 -16.68 -8.02
N ARG A 83 -5.59 -17.07 -6.75
CA ARG A 83 -6.38 -18.14 -6.15
C ARG A 83 -7.50 -17.49 -5.33
N TRP A 84 -8.73 -17.76 -5.72
CA TRP A 84 -9.90 -17.11 -5.14
C TRP A 84 -10.32 -17.76 -3.82
N GLY A 85 -10.74 -16.92 -2.86
CA GLY A 85 -11.57 -17.32 -1.74
C GLY A 85 -13.05 -17.11 -2.05
N ALA A 86 -13.87 -16.97 -1.00
CA ALA A 86 -15.31 -16.77 -1.14
C ALA A 86 -15.68 -15.40 -1.76
N ALA A 87 -14.98 -14.33 -1.38
CA ALA A 87 -15.29 -12.96 -1.83
C ALA A 87 -14.11 -12.23 -2.51
N LEU A 88 -12.88 -12.49 -2.05
CA LEU A 88 -11.66 -11.86 -2.57
C LEU A 88 -10.59 -12.93 -2.87
N PRO A 89 -9.58 -12.61 -3.72
CA PRO A 89 -8.38 -13.41 -3.87
C PRO A 89 -7.72 -13.70 -2.51
N ARG A 90 -7.39 -14.98 -2.28
CA ARG A 90 -6.61 -15.46 -1.12
C ARG A 90 -5.13 -15.48 -1.41
N GLU A 91 -4.77 -15.64 -2.67
CA GLU A 91 -3.39 -15.54 -3.12
C GLU A 91 -3.34 -14.79 -4.43
N ILE A 92 -2.38 -13.90 -4.56
CA ILE A 92 -2.06 -13.17 -5.78
C ILE A 92 -0.58 -13.36 -6.07
N THR A 93 -0.27 -13.73 -7.31
CA THR A 93 1.08 -13.67 -7.87
C THR A 93 1.02 -12.85 -9.14
N ALA A 94 1.81 -11.78 -9.21
CA ALA A 94 1.89 -10.92 -10.37
C ALA A 94 3.34 -10.62 -10.73
N VAL A 95 3.60 -10.45 -12.03
CA VAL A 95 4.85 -9.89 -12.53
C VAL A 95 4.57 -8.47 -13.02
N LEU A 96 5.21 -7.52 -12.36
CA LEU A 96 5.04 -6.08 -12.58
C LEU A 96 5.73 -5.64 -13.89
N PRO A 97 5.48 -4.41 -14.39
CA PRO A 97 6.04 -3.92 -15.64
C PRO A 97 7.59 -3.95 -15.69
N ASP A 98 8.23 -3.66 -14.55
CA ASP A 98 9.68 -3.71 -14.34
C ASP A 98 10.26 -5.15 -14.27
N GLY A 99 9.39 -6.17 -14.27
CA GLY A 99 9.76 -7.58 -14.15
C GLY A 99 9.86 -8.07 -12.70
N SER A 100 9.69 -7.21 -11.70
CA SER A 100 9.64 -7.61 -10.30
C SER A 100 8.38 -8.46 -10.03
N ARG A 101 8.45 -9.27 -8.96
CA ARG A 101 7.36 -10.18 -8.57
C ARG A 101 6.67 -9.64 -7.33
N LEU A 102 5.35 -9.47 -7.44
CA LEU A 102 4.47 -9.24 -6.31
C LEU A 102 3.80 -10.55 -5.92
N ARG A 103 3.94 -10.94 -4.66
CA ARG A 103 3.21 -12.06 -4.06
C ARG A 103 2.47 -11.57 -2.82
N ALA A 104 1.17 -11.83 -2.77
CA ALA A 104 0.34 -11.53 -1.62
C ALA A 104 -0.46 -12.78 -1.22
N THR A 105 -0.58 -13.00 0.09
CA THR A 105 -1.40 -14.05 0.70
C THR A 105 -2.33 -13.37 1.72
N VAL A 106 -3.61 -13.75 1.71
CA VAL A 106 -4.66 -13.10 2.50
C VAL A 106 -5.26 -14.10 3.49
N ASP A 107 -4.86 -13.97 4.75
CA ASP A 107 -5.32 -14.85 5.84
C ASP A 107 -6.80 -14.61 6.14
N GLU A 108 -7.22 -13.35 6.22
CA GLU A 108 -8.58 -12.91 6.47
C GLU A 108 -8.97 -11.81 5.50
N ALA A 109 -10.21 -11.88 4.99
CA ALA A 109 -10.74 -10.94 4.02
C ALA A 109 -12.22 -10.69 4.32
N GLU A 110 -12.55 -9.42 4.45
CA GLU A 110 -13.92 -8.93 4.54
C GLU A 110 -14.15 -7.94 3.39
N ALA A 111 -15.31 -8.04 2.77
CA ALA A 111 -15.74 -7.17 1.66
C ALA A 111 -17.00 -6.41 2.08
N ASP A 112 -17.31 -5.33 1.36
CA ASP A 112 -18.51 -4.50 1.57
C ASP A 112 -18.64 -3.87 2.97
N LEU A 113 -17.51 -3.70 3.67
CA LEU A 113 -17.46 -2.96 4.93
C LEU A 113 -17.52 -1.45 4.68
N PRO A 114 -18.39 -0.71 5.40
CA PRO A 114 -18.41 0.75 5.32
C PRO A 114 -17.19 1.34 6.06
N LEU A 115 -16.07 1.50 5.36
CA LEU A 115 -14.89 2.15 5.90
C LEU A 115 -15.07 3.68 5.94
N PRO A 116 -14.97 4.32 7.12
CA PRO A 116 -15.10 5.77 7.23
C PRO A 116 -13.90 6.48 6.62
N ASP A 117 -14.07 7.74 6.25
CA ASP A 117 -13.00 8.57 5.68
C ASP A 117 -11.76 8.66 6.58
N ALA A 118 -11.96 8.63 7.89
CA ALA A 118 -10.88 8.64 8.89
C ALA A 118 -9.95 7.41 8.80
N ALA A 119 -10.40 6.30 8.22
CA ALA A 119 -9.54 5.13 7.98
C ALA A 119 -8.41 5.46 6.99
N PHE A 120 -8.64 6.42 6.08
CA PHE A 120 -7.70 6.85 5.04
C PHE A 120 -7.06 8.20 5.39
N VAL A 121 -6.83 8.43 6.68
CA VAL A 121 -6.00 9.54 7.17
C VAL A 121 -4.75 8.93 7.79
N ALA A 122 -3.58 9.40 7.38
CA ALA A 122 -2.32 8.94 7.96
C ALA A 122 -2.20 9.48 9.40
N PRO A 123 -1.67 8.71 10.35
CA PRO A 123 -1.52 9.13 11.75
C PRO A 123 -0.29 10.04 11.93
N GLY A 124 -0.09 10.99 11.02
CA GLY A 124 0.99 11.97 11.08
C GLY A 124 0.77 12.96 12.22
N HIS A 125 1.87 13.53 12.73
CA HIS A 125 1.84 14.60 13.72
C HIS A 125 2.78 15.72 13.26
N ASP A 126 2.43 16.98 13.53
CA ASP A 126 3.23 18.17 13.19
C ASP A 126 4.67 18.15 13.73
N ALA A 127 4.96 17.33 14.74
CA ALA A 127 6.29 17.17 15.32
C ALA A 127 7.13 16.10 14.61
N PHE A 128 6.62 15.47 13.55
CA PHE A 128 7.33 14.50 12.74
C PHE A 128 8.13 15.23 11.66
N ARG A 129 9.35 14.77 11.42
CA ARG A 129 10.20 15.32 10.38
C ARG A 129 9.78 14.79 9.01
N GLU A 130 9.78 15.65 8.01
CA GLU A 130 9.58 15.21 6.64
C GLU A 130 10.85 14.53 6.10
N VAL A 131 10.67 13.45 5.34
CA VAL A 131 11.76 12.68 4.73
C VAL A 131 11.51 12.50 3.24
N ASP A 132 12.59 12.42 2.46
CA ASP A 132 12.51 12.11 1.03
C ASP A 132 12.24 10.62 0.78
N ALA A 133 11.97 10.26 -0.48
CA ALA A 133 11.67 8.88 -0.86
C ALA A 133 12.83 7.92 -0.57
N ALA A 134 14.08 8.37 -0.72
CA ALA A 134 15.26 7.53 -0.49
C ALA A 134 15.41 7.21 1.00
N GLU A 135 15.19 8.18 1.87
CA GLU A 135 15.16 7.98 3.31
C GLU A 135 13.96 7.16 3.75
N ALA A 136 12.76 7.43 3.23
CA ALA A 136 11.56 6.63 3.49
C ALA A 136 11.79 5.15 3.13
N ARG A 137 12.41 4.87 1.98
CA ARG A 137 12.80 3.52 1.56
C ARG A 137 13.77 2.86 2.55
N ARG A 138 14.75 3.61 3.08
CA ARG A 138 15.70 3.10 4.09
C ARG A 138 14.99 2.77 5.41
N LEU A 139 14.10 3.64 5.87
CA LEU A 139 13.32 3.43 7.10
C LEU A 139 12.38 2.22 6.96
N TRP A 140 11.69 2.11 5.82
CA TRP A 140 10.82 0.98 5.48
C TRP A 140 11.61 -0.34 5.35
N GLY A 141 12.69 -0.30 4.58
CA GLY A 141 13.53 -1.46 4.28
C GLY A 141 14.23 -2.02 5.51
N GLY A 142 14.43 -1.19 6.54
CA GLY A 142 14.80 -1.60 7.88
C GLY A 142 16.03 -2.50 7.94
N ARG A 143 17.22 -1.87 7.85
CA ARG A 143 18.57 -2.38 8.18
C ARG A 143 18.99 -3.73 7.60
#